data_AF-A0A8S9WDQ0-F1
#
_entry.id   AF-A0A8S9WDQ0-F1
#
_cell.length_a   1.000
_cell.length_b   1.000
_cell.length_c   1.000
_cell.angle_alpha   90.00
_cell.angle_beta   90.00
_cell.angle_gamma   90.00
#
_symmetry.space_group_name_H-M   'P 1'
#
loop_
_entity.id
_entity.type
_entity.pdbx_description
1 polymer ?
#
loop_
_entity_poly.entity_id
_entity_poly.type
_entity_poly.pdbx_seq_one_letter_code
_entity_poly.pdbx_strand_id
1 'polypeptide(L)'
;AYIKEKYGVNFLPPHPRVFRKKAKGAQEAHEAIRPTSIRREPEAIKGFLTGDQFRLYELIWKRMVSSQMSPALLDTIAVDIEAKPEDGKKPYLLRATSSNMKFPGFTILYSESKDEAEDEKEKAVLPELTEGDPLKLMGLTPDQHFTQPPNRYTEATLVKALEERGIGRPSTYAPTLATIQDRGYVEQDSRKFHPTELGCLVSDKLCQHFPDIVDYGFTAQMEEGLDQIAQGERDWVPYLEEFYNPFEKTLQAHNKFTCPGNDCCPLRKSLYILLRDTMMN
;
A
#
# COMPACT_ATOMS: atom_id res chain seq x y z
N ALA A 1 -25.58 -20.45 1.08
CA ALA A 1 -25.43 -21.85 0.65
C ALA A 1 -23.98 -22.32 0.81
N TYR A 2 -23.04 -21.89 -0.05
CA TYR A 2 -21.65 -22.40 -0.08
C TYR A 2 -20.86 -22.33 1.26
N ILE A 3 -20.74 -21.16 1.90
CA ILE A 3 -19.95 -21.01 3.14
C ILE A 3 -20.49 -21.88 4.27
N LYS A 4 -21.82 -21.91 4.43
CA LYS A 4 -22.51 -22.74 5.42
C LYS A 4 -22.25 -24.23 5.21
N GLU A 5 -22.29 -24.69 3.96
CA GLU A 5 -22.06 -26.10 3.60
C GLU A 5 -20.61 -26.52 3.83
N LYS A 6 -19.62 -25.69 3.46
CA LYS A 6 -18.21 -26.07 3.48
C LYS A 6 -17.50 -25.78 4.80
N TYR A 7 -17.83 -24.67 5.45
CA TYR A 7 -17.14 -24.21 6.68
C TYR A 7 -18.03 -24.28 7.92
N GLY A 8 -19.35 -24.44 7.75
CA GLY A 8 -20.31 -24.52 8.84
C GLY A 8 -21.05 -23.22 9.12
N VAL A 9 -22.09 -23.30 9.96
CA VAL A 9 -23.04 -22.20 10.21
C VAL A 9 -22.37 -20.99 10.85
N ASN A 10 -21.42 -21.20 11.76
CA ASN A 10 -20.76 -20.12 12.51
C ASN A 10 -19.88 -19.21 11.62
N PHE A 11 -19.44 -19.70 10.47
CA PHE A 11 -18.64 -18.93 9.50
C PHE A 11 -19.48 -18.11 8.54
N LEU A 12 -20.81 -18.30 8.52
CA LEU A 12 -21.72 -17.49 7.73
C LEU A 12 -22.26 -16.34 8.60
N PRO A 13 -22.02 -15.07 8.24
CA PRO A 13 -22.60 -13.95 8.97
C PRO A 13 -24.13 -13.92 8.83
N PRO A 14 -24.85 -13.31 9.80
CA PRO A 14 -26.32 -13.29 9.78
C PRO A 14 -26.91 -12.53 8.57
N HIS A 15 -26.16 -11.56 8.05
CA HIS A 15 -26.52 -10.81 6.84
C HIS A 15 -25.35 -10.77 5.86
N PRO A 16 -25.63 -10.73 4.53
CA PRO A 16 -24.60 -10.57 3.51
C PRO A 16 -23.77 -9.30 3.74
N ARG A 17 -22.45 -9.40 3.54
CA ARG A 17 -21.53 -8.27 3.72
C ARG A 17 -21.46 -7.47 2.43
N VAL A 18 -21.79 -6.19 2.50
CA VAL A 18 -21.70 -5.27 1.36
C VAL A 18 -20.55 -4.30 1.60
N PHE A 19 -19.59 -4.29 0.69
CA PHE A 19 -18.43 -3.39 0.74
C PHE A 19 -18.62 -2.29 -0.31
N ARG A 20 -19.10 -1.13 0.12
CA ARG A 20 -19.14 0.08 -0.72
C ARG A 20 -17.95 0.96 -0.36
N LYS A 21 -16.98 1.12 -1.27
CA LYS A 21 -16.05 2.25 -1.17
C LYS A 21 -16.79 3.51 -1.64
N LYS A 22 -16.57 4.64 -0.96
CA LYS A 22 -16.85 5.96 -1.52
C LYS A 22 -15.62 6.34 -2.34
N ALA A 23 -15.70 6.23 -3.66
CA ALA A 23 -14.67 6.74 -4.54
C ALA A 23 -15.29 7.68 -5.56
N LYS A 24 -14.49 8.66 -5.97
CA LYS A 24 -14.85 9.66 -6.97
C LYS A 24 -14.47 9.10 -8.34
N GLY A 25 -15.45 8.90 -9.23
CA GLY A 25 -15.19 8.68 -10.66
C GLY A 25 -15.97 7.54 -11.33
N ALA A 26 -16.11 7.63 -12.65
CA ALA A 26 -16.80 6.64 -13.49
C ALA A 26 -16.10 5.28 -13.62
N GLN A 27 -14.79 5.21 -13.43
CA GLN A 27 -14.03 3.95 -13.59
C GLN A 27 -14.33 2.93 -12.49
N GLU A 28 -14.95 3.33 -11.39
CA GLU A 28 -15.29 2.44 -10.26
C GLU A 28 -16.74 1.94 -10.28
N ALA A 29 -17.47 2.13 -11.39
CA ALA A 29 -18.75 1.45 -11.62
C ALA A 29 -18.58 -0.05 -11.96
N HIS A 30 -17.37 -0.58 -11.83
CA HIS A 30 -17.04 -1.98 -12.09
C HIS A 30 -17.18 -2.84 -10.83
N GLU A 31 -17.50 -4.10 -11.07
CA GLU A 31 -17.51 -5.09 -10.01
C GLU A 31 -16.08 -5.40 -9.54
N ALA A 32 -15.93 -5.73 -8.25
CA ALA A 32 -14.65 -6.19 -7.71
C ALA A 32 -14.12 -7.41 -8.49
N ILE A 33 -12.79 -7.53 -8.58
CA ILE A 33 -12.15 -8.72 -9.16
C ILE A 33 -12.50 -9.94 -8.30
N ARG A 34 -13.31 -10.84 -8.86
CA ARG A 34 -13.79 -12.05 -8.18
C ARG A 34 -13.90 -13.23 -9.14
N PRO A 35 -13.94 -14.47 -8.64
CA PRO A 35 -14.27 -15.61 -9.47
C PRO A 35 -15.64 -15.44 -10.13
N THR A 36 -15.75 -15.87 -11.38
CA THR A 36 -17.02 -15.90 -12.12
C THR A 36 -18.06 -16.80 -11.45
N SER A 37 -17.61 -17.87 -10.79
CA SER A 37 -18.45 -18.72 -9.94
C SER A 37 -17.66 -19.24 -8.75
N ILE A 38 -18.25 -19.17 -7.55
CA ILE A 38 -17.63 -19.64 -6.31
C ILE A 38 -17.42 -21.16 -6.31
N ARG A 39 -18.23 -21.90 -7.09
CA ARG A 39 -18.15 -23.37 -7.21
C ARG A 39 -16.97 -23.84 -8.06
N ARG A 40 -16.29 -22.93 -8.77
CA ARG A 40 -15.02 -23.22 -9.43
C ARG A 40 -13.91 -23.14 -8.38
N GLU A 41 -13.84 -24.15 -7.53
CA GLU A 41 -12.80 -24.20 -6.49
C GLU A 41 -11.40 -24.28 -7.12
N PRO A 42 -10.36 -23.70 -6.49
CA PRO A 42 -9.01 -23.67 -7.06
C PRO A 42 -8.53 -25.05 -7.52
N GLU A 43 -8.64 -26.08 -6.66
CA GLU A 43 -8.20 -27.44 -6.99
C GLU A 43 -8.95 -28.06 -8.17
N ALA A 44 -10.23 -27.71 -8.37
CA ALA A 44 -11.04 -28.23 -9.47
C ALA A 44 -10.63 -27.67 -10.85
N ILE A 45 -10.01 -26.48 -10.89
CA ILE A 45 -9.60 -25.85 -12.15
C ILE A 45 -8.08 -25.82 -12.36
N LYS A 46 -7.31 -26.29 -11.38
CA LYS A 46 -5.85 -26.32 -11.39
C LYS A 46 -5.25 -26.94 -12.64
N GLY A 47 -5.86 -28.02 -13.15
CA GLY A 47 -5.41 -28.70 -14.36
C GLY A 47 -5.54 -27.88 -15.66
N PHE A 48 -6.29 -26.78 -15.65
CA PHE A 48 -6.50 -25.91 -16.82
C PHE A 48 -5.67 -24.63 -16.77
N LEU A 49 -4.88 -24.42 -15.71
CA LEU A 49 -4.15 -23.18 -15.46
C LEU A 49 -2.64 -23.44 -15.41
N THR A 50 -1.86 -22.45 -15.82
CA THR A 50 -0.42 -22.44 -15.52
C THR A 50 -0.20 -22.22 -14.02
N GLY A 51 1.01 -22.49 -13.52
CA GLY A 51 1.34 -22.30 -12.10
C GLY A 51 1.06 -20.88 -11.59
N ASP A 52 1.39 -19.85 -12.37
CA ASP A 52 1.16 -18.45 -12.01
C ASP A 52 -0.33 -18.08 -12.03
N GLN A 53 -1.05 -18.54 -13.05
CA GLN A 53 -2.50 -18.34 -13.15
C GLN A 53 -3.24 -19.01 -11.99
N PHE A 54 -2.83 -20.23 -11.61
CA PHE A 54 -3.39 -20.93 -10.47
C PHE A 54 -3.17 -20.17 -9.17
N ARG A 55 -1.93 -19.72 -8.90
CA ARG A 55 -1.60 -18.95 -7.68
C ARG A 55 -2.42 -17.66 -7.58
N LEU A 56 -2.55 -16.93 -8.68
CA LEU A 56 -3.36 -15.70 -8.72
C LEU A 56 -4.85 -16.01 -8.56
N TYR A 57 -5.37 -17.03 -9.24
CA TYR A 57 -6.76 -17.44 -9.10
C TYR A 57 -7.09 -17.88 -7.68
N GLU A 58 -6.23 -18.69 -7.06
CA GLU A 58 -6.38 -19.15 -5.69
C GLU A 58 -6.44 -17.97 -4.72
N LEU A 59 -5.56 -16.97 -4.89
CA LEU A 59 -5.57 -15.74 -4.10
C LEU A 59 -6.90 -14.97 -4.24
N ILE A 60 -7.35 -14.73 -5.47
CA ILE A 60 -8.61 -14.04 -5.78
C ILE A 60 -9.79 -14.80 -5.17
N TRP A 61 -9.80 -16.12 -5.31
CA TRP A 61 -10.86 -16.98 -4.80
C TRP A 61 -10.92 -16.95 -3.27
N LYS A 62 -9.77 -17.13 -2.59
CA LYS A 62 -9.68 -17.08 -1.13
C LYS A 62 -10.12 -15.71 -0.60
N ARG A 63 -9.71 -14.61 -1.24
CA ARG A 63 -10.10 -13.24 -0.88
C ARG A 63 -11.61 -13.00 -1.05
N MET A 64 -12.20 -13.47 -2.15
CA MET A 64 -13.64 -13.33 -2.38
C MET A 64 -14.46 -14.09 -1.33
N VAL A 65 -14.16 -15.36 -1.10
CA VAL A 65 -14.90 -16.18 -0.13
C VAL A 65 -14.75 -15.61 1.28
N SER A 66 -13.53 -15.26 1.70
CA SER A 66 -13.26 -14.73 3.03
C SER A 66 -13.95 -13.39 3.29
N SER A 67 -14.13 -12.55 2.26
CA SER A 67 -14.87 -11.28 2.38
C SER A 67 -16.31 -11.46 2.86
N GLN A 68 -16.93 -12.61 2.57
CA GLN A 68 -18.31 -12.93 2.93
C GLN A 68 -18.43 -13.83 4.17
N MET A 69 -17.31 -14.15 4.82
CA MET A 69 -17.28 -14.95 6.06
C MET A 69 -17.41 -14.07 7.31
N SER A 70 -17.78 -14.71 8.42
CA SER A 70 -17.80 -14.11 9.76
C SER A 70 -16.42 -13.57 10.16
N PRO A 71 -16.35 -12.48 10.94
CA PRO A 71 -15.09 -11.93 11.43
C PRO A 71 -14.37 -12.92 12.36
N ALA A 72 -13.05 -12.78 12.46
CA ALA A 72 -12.29 -13.41 13.54
C ALA A 72 -12.62 -12.73 14.87
N LEU A 73 -12.72 -13.51 15.95
CA LEU A 73 -12.88 -13.02 17.31
C LEU A 73 -11.62 -13.35 18.10
N LEU A 74 -11.02 -12.31 18.66
CA LEU A 74 -9.83 -12.37 19.51
C LEU A 74 -10.21 -11.88 20.91
N ASP A 75 -9.84 -12.64 21.93
CA ASP A 75 -9.90 -12.18 23.32
C ASP A 75 -8.54 -11.54 23.65
N THR A 76 -8.54 -10.23 23.91
CA THR A 76 -7.32 -9.48 24.26
C THR A 76 -7.33 -9.15 25.75
N ILE A 77 -6.28 -9.56 26.46
CA ILE A 77 -6.09 -9.32 27.89
C ILE A 77 -4.94 -8.34 28.05
N ALA A 78 -5.19 -7.22 28.72
CA ALA A 78 -4.16 -6.28 29.14
C ALA A 78 -4.08 -6.29 30.67
N VAL A 79 -2.88 -6.44 31.20
CA VAL A 79 -2.62 -6.48 32.64
C VAL A 79 -1.64 -5.37 32.97
N ASP A 80 -2.03 -4.53 33.92
CA ASP A 80 -1.18 -3.52 34.52
C ASP A 80 -0.62 -4.05 35.84
N ILE A 81 0.70 -4.06 35.98
CA ILE A 81 1.43 -4.61 37.11
C ILE A 81 2.13 -3.45 37.83
N GLU A 82 1.69 -3.15 39.04
CA GLU A 82 2.38 -2.19 39.92
C GLU A 82 3.56 -2.87 40.60
N ALA A 83 4.78 -2.52 40.20
CA ALA A 83 6.02 -3.03 40.81
C ALA A 83 6.61 -1.99 41.77
N LYS A 84 6.66 -2.32 43.06
CA LYS A 84 7.25 -1.48 44.11
C LYS A 84 8.70 -1.91 44.37
N PRO A 85 9.70 -1.09 44.02
CA PRO A 85 11.09 -1.41 44.33
C PRO A 85 11.34 -1.31 45.84
N GLU A 86 12.11 -2.25 46.40
CA GLU A 86 12.49 -2.26 47.83
C GLU A 86 13.28 -1.00 48.25
N ASP A 87 13.92 -0.35 47.28
CA ASP A 87 14.83 0.80 47.43
C ASP A 87 14.09 2.14 47.70
N GLY A 88 12.79 2.10 48.03
CA GLY A 88 11.96 3.29 48.35
C GLY A 88 11.67 4.23 47.18
N LYS A 89 12.02 3.85 45.95
CA LYS A 89 11.76 4.60 44.72
C LYS A 89 10.27 4.53 44.34
N LYS A 90 9.85 5.42 43.43
CA LYS A 90 8.48 5.44 42.89
C LYS A 90 8.12 4.06 42.30
N PRO A 91 6.85 3.62 42.44
CA PRO A 91 6.38 2.39 41.81
C PRO A 91 6.48 2.49 40.29
N TYR A 92 6.84 1.39 39.65
CA TYR A 92 6.79 1.22 38.20
C TYR A 92 5.44 0.65 37.80
N LEU A 93 4.92 1.10 36.65
CA LEU A 93 3.78 0.49 36.00
C LEU A 93 4.27 -0.30 34.79
N LEU A 94 4.22 -1.62 34.90
CA LEU A 94 4.55 -2.53 33.79
C LEU A 94 3.24 -2.97 33.13
N ARG A 95 3.22 -3.08 31.81
CA ARG A 95 2.06 -3.55 31.07
C ARG A 95 2.39 -4.80 30.28
N ALA A 96 1.58 -5.83 30.47
CA ALA A 96 1.58 -7.02 29.63
C ALA A 96 0.31 -7.05 28.78
N THR A 97 0.41 -7.50 27.54
CA THR A 97 -0.75 -7.68 26.66
C THR A 97 -0.65 -9.03 25.98
N SER A 98 -1.74 -9.79 26.04
CA SER A 98 -1.91 -11.09 25.38
C SER A 98 -3.17 -11.07 24.53
N SER A 99 -3.18 -11.86 23.47
CA SER A 99 -4.31 -11.96 22.56
C SER A 99 -4.46 -13.40 22.12
N ASN A 100 -5.62 -14.00 22.39
CA ASN A 100 -5.93 -15.38 22.08
C ASN A 100 -7.07 -15.45 21.05
N MET A 101 -6.94 -16.34 20.06
CA MET A 101 -7.95 -16.56 19.02
C MET A 101 -9.13 -17.36 19.59
N LYS A 102 -10.26 -16.69 19.82
CA LYS A 102 -11.51 -17.32 20.26
C LYS A 102 -12.25 -17.97 19.09
N PHE A 103 -12.25 -17.32 17.94
CA PHE A 103 -12.88 -17.82 16.72
C PHE A 103 -12.10 -17.33 15.49
N PRO A 104 -11.61 -18.21 14.60
CA PRO A 104 -10.77 -17.77 13.49
C PRO A 104 -11.55 -17.03 12.40
N GLY A 105 -12.86 -17.29 12.23
CA GLY A 105 -13.67 -16.63 11.20
C GLY A 105 -13.05 -16.73 9.80
N PHE A 106 -13.01 -15.62 9.07
CA PHE A 106 -12.45 -15.58 7.71
C PHE A 106 -10.95 -15.92 7.61
N THR A 107 -10.21 -15.87 8.72
CA THR A 107 -8.74 -16.07 8.71
C THR A 107 -8.33 -17.50 8.39
N ILE A 108 -9.24 -18.48 8.51
CA ILE A 108 -8.97 -19.86 8.08
C ILE A 108 -8.66 -19.97 6.59
N LEU A 109 -9.12 -19.01 5.81
CA LEU A 109 -9.01 -19.04 4.36
C LEU A 109 -8.05 -17.98 3.83
N TYR A 110 -8.01 -16.82 4.50
CA TYR A 110 -7.23 -15.69 4.05
C TYR A 110 -6.80 -14.83 5.24
N SER A 111 -5.49 -14.64 5.37
CA SER A 111 -4.88 -13.59 6.18
C SER A 111 -4.05 -12.71 5.25
N GLU A 112 -4.08 -11.39 5.46
CA GLU A 112 -3.13 -10.52 4.77
C GLU A 112 -1.74 -10.83 5.30
N SER A 113 -0.83 -11.21 4.42
CA SER A 113 0.59 -11.22 4.73
C SER A 113 0.99 -9.77 5.05
N LYS A 114 1.54 -9.54 6.25
CA LYS A 114 2.17 -8.27 6.57
C LYS A 114 3.37 -8.10 5.63
N ASP A 115 3.51 -6.90 5.06
CA ASP A 115 4.66 -6.57 4.19
C ASP A 115 6.00 -6.61 4.95
N GLU A 116 5.94 -6.69 6.27
CA GLU A 116 7.08 -6.79 7.17
C GLU A 116 6.94 -8.02 8.07
N ALA A 117 8.07 -8.67 8.33
CA ALA A 117 8.23 -9.45 9.54
C ALA A 117 8.34 -8.44 10.70
N GLU A 118 7.21 -7.95 11.21
CA GLU A 118 7.21 -7.60 12.62
C GLU A 118 7.71 -8.85 13.35
N ASP A 119 8.63 -8.66 14.30
CA ASP A 119 8.91 -9.68 15.30
C ASP A 119 7.58 -9.96 16.00
N GLU A 120 6.79 -10.86 15.43
CA GLU A 120 5.70 -11.55 16.11
C GLU A 120 6.40 -12.42 17.15
N LYS A 121 6.95 -11.77 18.18
CA LYS A 121 7.20 -12.39 19.47
C LYS A 121 5.88 -13.07 19.77
N GLU A 122 5.89 -14.41 19.75
CA GLU A 122 4.72 -15.23 20.01
C GLU A 122 3.96 -14.58 21.16
N LYS A 123 2.73 -14.13 20.91
CA LYS A 123 1.95 -13.43 21.92
C LYS A 123 1.72 -14.43 23.04
N ALA A 124 2.53 -14.32 24.09
CA ALA A 124 2.54 -15.28 25.18
C ALA A 124 1.14 -15.36 25.76
N VAL A 125 0.62 -16.58 25.91
CA VAL A 125 -0.66 -16.82 26.56
C VAL A 125 -0.50 -16.42 28.03
N LEU A 126 -1.26 -15.43 28.47
CA LEU A 126 -1.32 -15.09 29.89
C LEU A 126 -2.18 -16.15 30.62
N PRO A 127 -1.78 -16.59 31.82
CA PRO A 127 -2.65 -17.41 32.66
C PRO A 127 -3.87 -16.60 33.11
N GLU A 128 -4.87 -17.28 33.67
CA GLU A 128 -5.96 -16.60 34.36
C GLU A 128 -5.40 -15.81 35.55
N LEU A 129 -5.69 -14.52 35.58
CA LEU A 129 -5.21 -13.57 36.59
C LEU A 129 -6.40 -12.82 37.16
N THR A 130 -6.37 -12.57 38.46
CA THR A 130 -7.35 -11.75 39.18
C THR A 130 -6.69 -10.52 39.79
N GLU A 131 -7.49 -9.49 40.06
CA GLU A 131 -7.00 -8.26 40.67
C GLU A 131 -6.45 -8.56 42.07
N GLY A 132 -5.20 -8.13 42.31
CA GLY A 132 -4.52 -8.35 43.58
C GLY A 132 -3.70 -9.64 43.68
N ASP A 133 -3.63 -10.45 42.61
CA ASP A 133 -2.79 -11.65 42.61
C ASP A 133 -1.33 -11.32 42.89
N PRO A 134 -0.67 -12.02 43.84
CA PRO A 134 0.72 -11.78 44.16
C PRO A 134 1.62 -12.29 43.02
N LEU A 135 2.46 -11.41 42.47
CA LEU A 135 3.42 -11.75 41.42
C LEU A 135 4.85 -11.78 41.99
N LYS A 136 5.62 -12.80 41.60
CA LYS A 136 7.04 -12.92 41.94
C LYS A 136 7.90 -12.46 40.77
N LEU A 137 8.80 -11.51 41.01
CA LEU A 137 9.81 -11.11 40.03
C LEU A 137 10.79 -12.27 39.78
N MET A 138 10.81 -12.79 38.55
CA MET A 138 11.71 -13.88 38.16
C MET A 138 13.05 -13.36 37.62
N GLY A 139 13.05 -12.19 36.99
CA GLY A 139 14.25 -11.55 36.43
C GLY A 139 13.90 -10.27 35.69
N LEU A 140 14.90 -9.42 35.48
CA LEU A 140 14.80 -8.20 34.67
C LEU A 140 15.78 -8.32 33.51
N THR A 141 15.28 -8.19 32.29
CA THR A 141 16.11 -8.14 31.07
C THR A 141 16.02 -6.74 30.51
N PRO A 142 17.06 -5.89 30.68
CA PRO A 142 17.09 -4.57 30.06
C PRO A 142 17.11 -4.73 28.54
N ASP A 143 16.11 -4.17 27.86
CA ASP A 143 16.07 -4.12 26.40
C ASP A 143 16.20 -2.65 25.96
N GLN A 144 17.00 -2.40 24.93
CA GLN A 144 17.24 -1.07 24.38
C GLN A 144 16.79 -1.05 22.92
N HIS A 145 15.78 -0.24 22.64
CA HIS A 145 15.32 -0.03 21.27
C HIS A 145 15.92 1.23 20.66
N PHE A 146 16.26 1.14 19.38
CA PHE A 146 16.65 2.26 18.55
C PHE A 146 15.51 2.56 17.58
N THR A 147 15.28 3.86 17.33
CA THR A 147 14.38 4.28 16.26
C THR A 147 14.97 3.90 14.92
N GLN A 148 14.18 3.22 14.09
CA GLN A 148 14.55 2.94 12.71
C GLN A 148 14.07 4.08 11.81
N PRO A 149 14.78 4.37 10.70
CA PRO A 149 14.27 5.29 9.69
C PRO A 149 13.00 4.73 9.04
N PRO A 150 12.18 5.58 8.39
CA PRO A 150 11.03 5.11 7.63
C PRO A 150 11.42 4.06 6.59
N ASN A 151 10.59 3.02 6.46
CA ASN A 151 10.82 1.96 5.50
C ASN A 151 10.68 2.48 4.07
N ARG A 152 11.55 1.97 3.18
CA ARG A 152 11.43 2.22 1.75
C ARG A 152 10.20 1.52 1.18
N TYR A 153 9.68 2.06 0.08
CA TYR A 153 8.53 1.50 -0.60
C TYR A 153 8.87 0.17 -1.29
N THR A 154 7.93 -0.77 -1.25
CA THR A 154 7.83 -1.91 -2.15
C THR A 154 6.86 -1.56 -3.28
N GLU A 155 6.69 -2.42 -4.28
CA GLU A 155 5.61 -2.24 -5.28
C GLU A 155 4.24 -2.06 -4.62
N ALA A 156 3.91 -2.93 -3.65
CA ALA A 156 2.62 -2.88 -2.97
C ALA A 156 2.43 -1.59 -2.16
N THR A 157 3.43 -1.18 -1.37
CA THR A 157 3.30 0.04 -0.55
C THR A 157 3.38 1.32 -1.38
N LEU A 158 4.06 1.30 -2.53
CA LEU A 158 4.05 2.43 -3.48
C LEU A 158 2.69 2.56 -4.17
N VAL A 159 2.10 1.48 -4.66
CA VAL A 159 0.74 1.50 -5.24
C VAL A 159 -0.27 2.03 -4.23
N LYS A 160 -0.20 1.54 -2.98
CA LYS A 160 -1.04 2.03 -1.89
C LYS A 160 -0.86 3.53 -1.64
N ALA A 161 0.39 3.99 -1.60
CA ALA A 161 0.74 5.40 -1.40
C ALA A 161 0.26 6.31 -2.55
N LEU A 162 0.20 5.79 -3.78
CA LEU A 162 -0.36 6.48 -4.96
C LEU A 162 -1.90 6.52 -4.91
N GLU A 163 -2.56 5.40 -4.61
CA GLU A 163 -4.02 5.31 -4.42
C GLU A 163 -4.50 6.29 -3.32
N GLU A 164 -3.85 6.30 -2.16
CA GLU A 164 -4.20 7.19 -1.04
C GLU A 164 -4.05 8.69 -1.38
N ARG A 165 -3.15 9.02 -2.32
CA ARG A 165 -2.95 10.40 -2.81
C ARG A 165 -3.81 10.75 -4.02
N GLY A 166 -4.59 9.80 -4.55
CA GLY A 166 -5.38 10.01 -5.77
C GLY A 166 -4.56 10.11 -7.05
N ILE A 167 -3.30 9.67 -7.02
CA ILE A 167 -2.37 9.70 -8.15
C ILE A 167 -2.41 8.34 -8.84
N GLY A 168 -2.64 8.33 -10.16
CA GLY A 168 -2.78 7.12 -10.94
C GLY A 168 -4.14 6.42 -10.78
N ARG A 169 -4.35 5.38 -11.59
CA ARG A 169 -5.59 4.61 -11.72
C ARG A 169 -5.23 3.11 -11.82
N PRO A 170 -6.20 2.19 -11.65
CA PRO A 170 -5.94 0.75 -11.78
C PRO A 170 -5.22 0.35 -13.07
N SER A 171 -5.43 1.10 -14.16
CA SER A 171 -4.76 0.92 -15.45
C SER A 171 -3.32 1.44 -15.51
N THR A 172 -2.92 2.36 -14.61
CA THR A 172 -1.63 3.07 -14.70
C THR A 172 -0.61 2.67 -13.63
N TYR A 173 -1.02 2.00 -12.54
CA TYR A 173 -0.08 1.60 -11.48
C TYR A 173 1.08 0.73 -11.98
N ALA A 174 0.78 -0.42 -12.60
CA ALA A 174 1.82 -1.33 -13.08
C ALA A 174 2.69 -0.71 -14.20
N PRO A 175 2.12 -0.03 -15.22
CA PRO A 175 2.92 0.67 -16.22
C PRO A 175 3.82 1.76 -15.63
N THR A 176 3.35 2.51 -14.63
CA THR A 176 4.15 3.56 -13.98
C THR A 176 5.36 2.95 -13.27
N LEU A 177 5.15 1.88 -12.50
CA LEU A 177 6.24 1.17 -11.81
C LEU A 177 7.26 0.58 -12.78
N ALA A 178 6.80 -0.01 -13.87
CA ALA A 178 7.69 -0.51 -14.93
C ALA A 178 8.49 0.64 -15.57
N THR A 179 7.84 1.75 -15.90
CA THR A 179 8.48 2.90 -16.56
C THR A 179 9.59 3.52 -15.72
N ILE A 180 9.39 3.69 -14.40
CA ILE A 180 10.42 4.28 -13.53
C ILE A 180 11.63 3.34 -13.33
N GLN A 181 11.42 2.03 -13.40
CA GLN A 181 12.48 1.02 -13.36
C GLN A 181 13.23 0.96 -14.69
N ASP A 182 12.51 0.83 -15.81
CA ASP A 182 13.08 0.70 -17.17
C ASP A 182 13.92 1.92 -17.57
N ARG A 183 13.54 3.11 -17.09
CA ARG A 183 14.30 4.35 -17.30
C ARG A 183 15.47 4.54 -16.33
N GLY A 184 15.65 3.63 -15.38
CA GLY A 184 16.72 3.68 -14.40
C GLY A 184 16.60 4.81 -13.38
N TYR A 185 15.38 5.31 -13.10
CA TYR A 185 15.16 6.29 -12.03
C TYR A 185 15.16 5.64 -10.65
N VAL A 186 14.72 4.39 -10.58
CA VAL A 186 14.76 3.56 -9.39
C VAL A 186 15.37 2.20 -9.72
N GLU A 187 16.03 1.62 -8.73
CA GLU A 187 16.44 0.22 -8.74
C GLU A 187 15.72 -0.53 -7.63
N GLN A 188 15.57 -1.84 -7.80
CA GLN A 188 14.93 -2.70 -6.81
C GLN A 188 15.97 -3.58 -6.14
N ASP A 189 16.21 -3.34 -4.86
CA ASP A 189 17.02 -4.20 -4.00
C ASP A 189 16.10 -4.85 -2.96
N SER A 190 16.13 -6.18 -2.87
CA SER A 190 15.38 -6.93 -1.85
C SER A 190 13.88 -6.55 -1.81
N ARG A 191 13.27 -6.34 -2.99
CA ARG A 191 11.87 -5.90 -3.21
C ARG A 191 11.54 -4.47 -2.75
N LYS A 192 12.55 -3.67 -2.40
CA LYS A 192 12.39 -2.27 -2.01
C LYS A 192 12.95 -1.38 -3.11
N PHE A 193 12.27 -0.26 -3.37
CA PHE A 193 12.71 0.75 -4.32
C PHE A 193 13.77 1.65 -3.73
N HIS A 194 14.84 1.83 -4.49
CA HIS A 194 15.94 2.73 -4.17
C HIS A 194 16.04 3.75 -5.32
N PRO A 195 16.01 5.07 -5.02
CA PRO A 195 16.24 6.06 -6.06
C PRO A 195 17.70 6.00 -6.52
N THR A 196 17.91 6.03 -7.83
CA THR A 196 19.26 6.13 -8.42
C THR A 196 19.73 7.58 -8.41
N GLU A 197 21.02 7.81 -8.64
CA GLU A 197 21.57 9.17 -8.79
C GLU A 197 20.85 9.94 -9.93
N LEU A 198 20.54 9.24 -11.03
CA LEU A 198 19.78 9.82 -12.14
C LEU A 198 18.36 10.21 -11.71
N GLY A 199 17.67 9.33 -10.96
CA GLY A 199 16.34 9.60 -10.44
C GLY A 199 16.31 10.83 -9.53
N CYS A 200 17.25 10.92 -8.59
CA CYS A 200 17.40 12.09 -7.71
C CYS A 200 17.67 13.37 -8.51
N LEU A 201 18.62 13.34 -9.45
CA LEU A 201 18.97 14.52 -10.25
C LEU A 201 17.78 15.02 -11.08
N VAL A 202 17.03 14.11 -11.71
CA VAL A 202 15.84 14.47 -12.49
C VAL A 202 14.76 15.04 -11.57
N SER A 203 14.50 14.38 -10.43
CA SER A 203 13.52 14.86 -9.44
C SER A 203 13.87 16.26 -8.95
N ASP A 204 15.12 16.51 -8.57
CA ASP A 204 15.59 17.82 -8.09
C ASP A 204 15.39 18.91 -9.14
N LYS A 205 15.69 18.60 -10.42
CA LYS A 205 15.50 19.54 -11.52
C LYS A 205 14.03 19.85 -11.78
N LEU A 206 13.15 18.85 -11.72
CA LEU A 206 11.73 19.06 -11.88
C LEU A 206 11.14 19.85 -10.70
N CYS A 207 11.53 19.55 -9.46
CA CYS A 207 11.12 20.33 -8.29
C CYS A 207 11.59 21.79 -8.33
N GLN A 208 12.79 22.05 -8.87
CA GLN A 208 13.34 23.41 -8.98
C GLN A 208 12.65 24.27 -10.05
N HIS A 209 12.31 23.67 -11.19
CA HIS A 209 11.85 24.42 -12.38
C HIS A 209 10.35 24.28 -12.65
N PHE A 210 9.72 23.22 -12.15
CA PHE A 210 8.32 22.87 -12.38
C PHE A 210 7.60 22.46 -11.08
N PRO A 211 7.72 23.21 -9.97
CA PRO A 211 7.18 22.81 -8.66
C PRO A 211 5.67 22.59 -8.69
N ASP A 212 4.93 23.38 -9.46
CA ASP A 212 3.48 23.27 -9.56
C ASP A 212 3.02 21.98 -10.27
N ILE A 213 3.85 21.41 -11.15
CA ILE A 213 3.50 20.24 -11.97
C ILE A 213 3.82 18.94 -11.25
N VAL A 214 4.92 18.92 -10.50
CA VAL A 214 5.33 17.75 -9.70
C VAL A 214 4.67 17.69 -8.33
N ASP A 215 3.82 18.66 -8.00
CA ASP A 215 3.02 18.63 -6.79
C ASP A 215 2.00 17.48 -6.82
N TYR A 216 1.85 16.81 -5.68
CA TYR A 216 0.93 15.68 -5.54
C TYR A 216 -0.52 16.12 -5.73
N GLY A 217 -0.90 17.27 -5.18
CA GLY A 217 -2.25 17.82 -5.29
C GLY A 217 -2.59 18.18 -6.72
N PHE A 218 -1.66 18.79 -7.45
CA PHE A 218 -1.82 19.08 -8.87
C PHE A 218 -2.03 17.80 -9.70
N THR A 219 -1.18 16.79 -9.50
CA THR A 219 -1.29 15.52 -10.23
C THR A 219 -2.63 14.83 -9.96
N ALA A 220 -3.07 14.81 -8.69
CA ALA A 220 -4.36 14.25 -8.33
C ALA A 220 -5.54 15.02 -8.94
N GLN A 221 -5.48 16.36 -8.98
CA GLN A 221 -6.47 17.20 -9.65
C GLN A 221 -6.50 16.98 -11.16
N MET A 222 -5.33 16.72 -11.77
CA MET A 222 -5.24 16.42 -13.18
C MET A 222 -6.01 15.13 -13.51
N GLU A 223 -5.76 14.08 -12.73
CA GLU A 223 -6.45 12.80 -12.84
C GLU A 223 -7.96 12.93 -12.60
N GLU A 224 -8.39 13.72 -11.59
CA GLU A 224 -9.82 13.99 -11.35
C GLU A 224 -10.48 14.74 -12.53
N GLY A 225 -9.78 15.69 -13.14
CA GLY A 225 -10.27 16.40 -14.32
C GLY A 225 -10.44 15.49 -15.54
N LEU A 226 -9.52 14.55 -15.76
CA LEU A 226 -9.64 13.54 -16.81
C LEU A 226 -10.83 12.59 -16.56
N ASP A 227 -11.10 12.23 -15.30
CA ASP A 227 -12.28 11.44 -14.95
C ASP A 227 -13.59 12.20 -15.18
N GLN A 228 -13.64 13.51 -14.95
CA GLN A 228 -14.80 14.35 -15.26
C GLN A 228 -15.06 14.41 -16.77
N ILE A 229 -14.00 14.50 -17.58
CA ILE A 229 -14.10 14.44 -19.05
C ILE A 229 -14.68 13.10 -19.50
N ALA A 230 -14.17 11.99 -18.94
CA ALA A 230 -14.67 10.65 -19.26
C ALA A 230 -16.16 10.46 -18.88
N GLN A 231 -16.64 11.20 -17.89
CA GLN A 231 -18.05 11.25 -17.46
C GLN A 231 -18.92 12.18 -18.29
N GLY A 232 -18.33 13.02 -19.15
CA GLY A 232 -19.04 14.07 -19.87
C GLY A 232 -19.43 15.27 -18.99
N GLU A 233 -18.82 15.40 -17.80
CA GLU A 233 -19.05 16.53 -16.89
C GLU A 233 -18.21 17.76 -17.26
N ARG A 234 -17.18 17.57 -18.08
CA ARG A 234 -16.25 18.63 -18.52
C ARG A 234 -15.81 18.43 -19.96
N ASP A 235 -15.68 19.52 -20.71
CA ASP A 235 -15.13 19.50 -22.06
C ASP A 235 -13.60 19.39 -22.04
N TRP A 236 -13.06 18.52 -22.90
CA TRP A 236 -11.62 18.22 -22.91
C TRP A 236 -10.76 19.34 -23.48
N VAL A 237 -11.24 20.07 -24.50
CA VAL A 237 -10.46 21.15 -25.15
C VAL A 237 -10.18 22.29 -24.18
N PRO A 238 -11.18 22.90 -23.51
CA PRO A 238 -10.92 23.98 -22.56
C PRO A 238 -10.03 23.52 -21.40
N TYR A 239 -10.21 22.28 -20.94
CA TYR A 239 -9.38 21.72 -19.88
C TYR A 239 -7.90 21.61 -20.26
N LEU A 240 -7.61 21.14 -21.47
CA LEU A 240 -6.23 21.10 -21.97
C LEU A 240 -5.63 22.49 -22.14
N GLU A 241 -6.42 23.48 -22.58
CA GLU A 241 -5.96 24.87 -22.68
C GLU A 241 -5.62 25.47 -21.30
N GLU A 242 -6.41 25.16 -20.27
CA GLU A 242 -6.15 25.58 -18.89
C GLU A 242 -4.83 25.02 -18.36
N PHE A 243 -4.49 23.78 -18.72
CA PHE A 243 -3.22 23.14 -18.36
C PHE A 243 -2.03 23.67 -19.20
N TYR A 244 -2.19 23.70 -20.52
CA TYR A 244 -1.08 23.88 -21.45
C TYR A 244 -0.58 25.32 -21.48
N ASN A 245 -1.47 26.32 -21.40
CA ASN A 245 -1.07 27.73 -21.51
C ASN A 245 -0.13 28.18 -20.37
N PRO A 246 -0.36 27.83 -19.08
CA PRO A 246 0.62 28.05 -18.02
C PRO A 246 1.91 27.23 -18.21
N PHE A 247 1.77 25.96 -18.60
CA PHE A 247 2.91 25.06 -18.78
C PHE A 247 3.89 25.58 -19.83
N GLU A 248 3.38 26.02 -20.99
CA GLU A 248 4.19 26.56 -22.08
C GLU A 248 5.01 27.77 -21.61
N LYS A 249 4.42 28.67 -20.83
CA LYS A 249 5.12 29.85 -20.27
C LYS A 249 6.27 29.43 -19.35
N THR A 250 6.02 28.46 -18.47
CA THR A 250 7.05 27.90 -17.58
C THR A 250 8.16 27.24 -18.36
N LEU A 251 7.82 26.50 -19.43
CA LEU A 251 8.78 25.84 -20.31
C LEU A 251 9.66 26.86 -21.07
N GLN A 252 9.06 27.93 -21.60
CA GLN A 252 9.80 29.01 -22.26
C GLN A 252 10.75 29.74 -21.31
N ALA A 253 10.34 29.99 -20.07
CA ALA A 253 11.17 30.64 -19.05
C ALA A 253 12.42 29.82 -18.69
N HIS A 254 12.31 28.48 -18.72
CA HIS A 254 13.37 27.55 -18.31
C HIS A 254 14.12 26.90 -19.48
N ASN A 255 13.82 27.29 -20.73
CA ASN A 255 14.46 26.72 -21.93
C ASN A 255 15.93 27.14 -22.13
N LYS A 256 16.49 27.99 -21.25
CA LYS A 256 17.91 28.36 -21.24
C LYS A 256 18.70 27.45 -20.28
N PHE A 257 18.92 26.20 -20.70
CA PHE A 257 19.86 25.31 -20.02
C PHE A 257 21.31 25.74 -20.28
N THR A 258 21.89 26.54 -19.39
CA THR A 258 23.35 26.78 -19.37
C THR A 258 23.99 25.95 -18.24
N CYS A 259 24.76 24.92 -18.59
CA CYS A 259 25.69 24.27 -17.64
C CYS A 259 26.70 25.33 -17.15
N PRO A 260 26.88 25.54 -15.85
CA PRO A 260 27.99 26.31 -15.33
C PRO A 260 29.24 25.42 -15.33
N GLY A 261 30.16 25.65 -16.27
CA GLY A 261 31.50 25.05 -16.24
C GLY A 261 31.74 23.94 -17.27
N ASN A 262 33.01 23.81 -17.66
CA ASN A 262 33.51 23.00 -18.77
C ASN A 262 33.58 21.49 -18.50
N ASP A 263 33.02 21.01 -17.39
CA ASP A 263 33.05 19.59 -16.99
C ASP A 263 31.66 18.94 -17.03
N CYS A 264 30.84 19.25 -18.04
CA CYS A 264 29.54 18.61 -18.22
C CYS A 264 29.69 17.25 -18.95
N CYS A 265 29.70 16.20 -18.12
CA CYS A 265 29.45 14.76 -18.31
C CYS A 265 28.74 14.34 -19.64
N PRO A 266 29.00 13.13 -20.21
CA PRO A 266 28.52 12.70 -21.53
C PRO A 266 26.99 12.54 -21.70
N LEU A 267 26.21 12.78 -20.64
CA LEU A 267 24.75 12.62 -20.59
C LEU A 267 23.97 13.70 -21.35
N ARG A 268 24.65 14.68 -21.94
CA ARG A 268 24.07 15.82 -22.67
C ARG A 268 23.21 15.42 -23.88
N LYS A 269 23.40 14.22 -24.44
CA LYS A 269 22.54 13.72 -25.53
C LYS A 269 21.29 12.99 -25.03
N SER A 270 21.34 12.31 -23.89
CA SER A 270 20.22 11.48 -23.45
C SER A 270 19.07 12.27 -22.84
N LEU A 271 19.34 13.35 -22.08
CA LEU A 271 18.29 14.06 -21.35
C LEU A 271 17.40 14.95 -22.24
N TYR A 272 17.98 15.55 -23.28
CA TYR A 272 17.23 16.37 -24.25
C TYR A 272 16.37 15.52 -25.19
N ILE A 273 16.81 14.29 -25.47
CA ILE A 273 16.05 13.29 -26.23
C ILE A 273 14.94 12.71 -25.34
N LEU A 274 15.21 12.41 -24.06
CA LEU A 274 14.21 11.88 -23.14
C LEU A 274 13.02 12.83 -22.92
N LEU A 275 13.25 14.12 -22.69
CA LEU A 275 12.15 15.07 -22.49
C LEU A 275 11.32 15.30 -23.76
N ARG A 276 11.96 15.22 -24.94
CA ARG A 276 11.27 15.35 -26.23
C ARG A 276 10.46 14.12 -26.59
N ASP A 277 10.99 12.92 -26.36
CA ASP A 277 10.35 11.67 -26.78
C ASP A 277 9.32 11.15 -25.76
N THR A 278 9.39 11.59 -24.50
CA THR A 278 8.42 11.19 -23.46
C THR A 278 7.13 12.01 -23.49
N MET A 279 7.18 13.27 -23.94
CA MET A 279 6.03 14.18 -23.87
C MET A 279 5.34 14.45 -25.20
N MET A 280 5.81 13.85 -26.31
CA MET A 280 5.22 14.03 -27.65
C MET A 280 4.67 12.73 -28.28
N ASN A 281 4.40 11.68 -27.50
CA ASN A 281 3.65 10.50 -27.95
C ASN A 281 2.48 10.21 -27.03
#